data_AF-A0AAJ4DXF8-F1
#
_entry.id   AF-A0AAJ4DXF8-F1
#
_cell.length_a   1.000
_cell.length_b   1.000
_cell.length_c   1.000
_cell.angle_alpha   90.00
_cell.angle_beta   90.00
_cell.angle_gamma   90.00
#
_symmetry.space_group_name_H-M   'P 1'
#
loop_
_entity.id
_entity.type
_entity.pdbx_description
1 polymer ?
#
loop_
_entity_poly.entity_id
_entity_poly.type
_entity_poly.pdbx_seq_one_letter_code
_entity_poly.pdbx_strand_id
1 'polypeptide(L)' 'MSRNSEYEQRQRDSGLKKITIWVPEDKECDVKEAAQRMCEDRDLTIATLRNLISGRLASLVRK' A
#
# COMPACT_ATOMS: atom_id res chain seq x y z
N MET A 1 14.80 -24.34 1.21
CA MET A 1 14.51 -23.08 0.50
C MET A 1 15.20 -21.95 1.26
N SER A 2 15.36 -20.74 0.71
CA SER A 2 15.90 -19.64 1.54
C SER A 2 14.79 -19.18 2.49
N ARG A 3 15.16 -18.65 3.67
CA ARG A 3 14.18 -18.09 4.63
C ARG A 3 13.25 -17.08 3.95
N ASN A 4 13.78 -16.30 3.00
CA ASN A 4 12.99 -15.34 2.23
C ASN A 4 11.98 -16.02 1.31
N SER A 5 12.35 -17.11 0.61
CA SER A 5 11.39 -17.78 -0.27
C SER A 5 10.29 -18.50 0.51
N GLU A 6 10.60 -19.04 1.69
CA GLU A 6 9.59 -19.63 2.60
C GLU A 6 8.64 -18.56 3.18
N TYR A 7 9.15 -17.37 3.49
CA TYR A 7 8.32 -16.25 3.90
C TYR A 7 7.40 -15.79 2.76
N GLU A 8 7.94 -15.57 1.56
CA GLU A 8 7.14 -15.15 0.40
C GLU A 8 6.08 -16.19 0.03
N GLN A 9 6.41 -17.48 0.11
CA GLN A 9 5.43 -18.54 -0.15
C GLN A 9 4.29 -18.50 0.87
N ARG A 10 4.58 -18.37 2.17
CA ARG A 10 3.55 -18.23 3.22
C ARG A 10 2.63 -17.02 3.00
N GLN A 11 3.18 -15.88 2.58
CA GLN A 11 2.38 -14.69 2.25
C GLN A 11 1.48 -14.93 1.03
N ARG A 12 1.96 -15.65 0.01
CA ARG A 12 1.13 -16.00 -1.16
C ARG A 12 0.02 -16.99 -0.80
N ASP A 13 0.34 -17.97 0.03
CA ASP A 13 -0.63 -18.98 0.49
C ASP A 13 -1.74 -18.36 1.36
N SER A 14 -1.46 -17.23 2.04
CA SER A 14 -2.48 -16.43 2.74
C SER A 14 -3.28 -15.50 1.82
N GLY A 15 -3.07 -15.57 0.51
CA GLY A 15 -3.78 -14.78 -0.51
C GLY A 15 -3.17 -13.40 -0.78
N LEU A 16 -2.00 -13.09 -0.23
CA LEU A 16 -1.33 -11.80 -0.47
C LEU A 16 -0.48 -11.84 -1.74
N LYS A 17 -0.45 -10.71 -2.44
CA LYS A 17 0.38 -10.49 -3.63
C LYS A 17 1.46 -9.46 -3.34
N LYS A 18 2.72 -9.80 -3.64
CA LYS A 18 3.82 -8.83 -3.59
C LYS A 18 3.68 -7.83 -4.74
N ILE A 19 3.69 -6.55 -4.42
CA ILE A 19 3.71 -5.44 -5.38
C ILE A 19 4.98 -4.63 -5.12
N THR A 20 5.77 -4.39 -6.16
CA THR A 20 6.94 -3.53 -6.10
C THR A 20 6.61 -2.20 -6.76
N ILE A 21 6.80 -1.09 -6.04
CA ILE A 21 6.59 0.27 -6.53
C ILE A 21 7.83 1.11 -6.22
N TRP A 22 8.09 2.10 -7.06
CA TRP A 22 9.09 3.13 -6.80
C TRP A 22 8.41 4.35 -6.19
N VAL A 23 8.91 4.82 -5.05
CA VAL A 23 8.35 5.97 -4.32
C VAL A 23 9.47 6.94 -3.94
N PRO A 24 9.16 8.25 -3.84
CA PRO A 24 10.06 9.20 -3.19
C PRO A 24 10.35 8.80 -1.73
N GLU A 25 11.57 9.04 -1.26
CA GLU A 25 12.01 8.70 0.10
C GLU A 25 11.11 9.35 1.17
N ASP A 26 10.76 10.63 0.97
CA ASP A 26 9.87 11.39 1.85
C ASP A 26 8.40 10.95 1.81
N LYS A 27 8.06 9.95 0.99
CA LYS A 27 6.71 9.39 0.84
C LYS A 27 6.64 7.91 1.23
N GLU A 28 7.77 7.29 1.56
CA GLU A 28 7.82 5.87 1.92
C GLU A 28 6.93 5.54 3.11
N CYS A 29 6.98 6.36 4.16
CA CYS A 29 6.19 6.16 5.38
C CYS A 29 4.67 6.21 5.09
N ASP A 30 4.22 7.24 4.36
CA ASP A 30 2.82 7.44 4.01
C ASP A 30 2.27 6.25 3.21
N VAL A 31 3.04 5.77 2.24
CA VAL A 31 2.64 4.65 1.38
C VAL A 31 2.57 3.34 2.17
N LYS A 32 3.56 3.08 3.05
CA LYS A 32 3.55 1.88 3.90
C LYS A 32 2.36 1.87 4.84
N GLU A 33 2.11 2.97 5.54
CA GLU A 33 1.02 3.06 6.52
C GLU A 33 -0.35 2.89 5.85
N ALA A 34 -0.58 3.58 4.73
CA ALA A 34 -1.84 3.48 3.98
C ALA A 34 -2.07 2.05 3.47
N ALA A 35 -1.02 1.42 2.91
CA ALA A 35 -1.11 0.05 2.42
C ALA A 35 -1.35 -0.95 3.56
N GLN A 36 -0.67 -0.79 4.70
CA GLN A 36 -0.82 -1.69 5.84
C GLN A 36 -2.23 -1.63 6.43
N ARG A 37 -2.74 -0.43 6.73
CA ARG A 37 -4.10 -0.28 7.28
C ARG A 37 -5.17 -0.82 6.32
N MET A 38 -5.01 -0.59 5.02
CA MET A 38 -5.91 -1.14 4.00
C MET A 38 -5.85 -2.67 3.91
N CYS A 39 -4.70 -3.30 4.18
CA CYS A 39 -4.60 -4.76 4.18
C CYS A 39 -5.13 -5.39 5.48
N GLU A 40 -5.09 -4.67 6.59
CA GLU A 40 -5.57 -5.13 7.90
C GLU A 40 -7.10 -5.01 8.03
N ASP A 41 -7.69 -3.98 7.43
CA ASP A 41 -9.14 -3.74 7.43
C ASP A 41 -9.70 -3.85 6.01
N ARG A 42 -10.51 -4.89 5.77
CA ARG A 42 -11.08 -5.21 4.45
C ARG A 42 -12.10 -4.18 3.95
N ASP A 43 -12.63 -3.33 4.83
CA ASP A 43 -13.62 -2.32 4.49
C ASP A 43 -12.95 -0.98 4.10
N LEU A 44 -11.62 -0.88 4.20
CA LEU A 44 -10.86 0.30 3.80
C LEU A 44 -10.27 0.16 2.39
N THR A 45 -10.22 1.28 1.68
CA THR A 45 -9.48 1.39 0.41
C THR A 45 -8.93 2.79 0.23
N ILE A 46 -7.85 2.93 -0.54
CA ILE A 46 -7.24 4.23 -0.84
C ILE A 46 -8.09 4.93 -1.91
N ALA A 47 -8.85 5.95 -1.50
CA ALA A 47 -9.76 6.69 -2.39
C ALA A 47 -9.28 8.10 -2.75
N THR A 48 -8.32 8.68 -2.01
CA THR A 48 -7.90 10.07 -2.19
C THR A 48 -6.41 10.28 -1.89
N LEU A 49 -5.80 11.30 -2.51
CA LEU A 49 -4.48 11.82 -2.14
C LEU A 49 -4.59 13.27 -1.67
N ARG A 50 -3.81 13.64 -0.65
CA ARG A 50 -3.74 15.03 -0.18
C ARG A 50 -2.65 15.80 -0.92
N ASN A 51 -3.02 16.93 -1.51
CA ASN A 51 -2.05 17.88 -2.05
C ASN A 51 -1.38 18.64 -0.89
N LEU A 52 -0.06 18.53 -0.74
CA LEU A 52 0.66 19.10 0.40
C LEU A 52 0.79 20.63 0.35
N ILE A 53 0.66 21.24 -0.84
CA ILE A 53 0.77 22.70 -1.03
C ILE A 53 -0.59 23.38 -0.77
N SER A 54 -1.65 22.84 -1.38
CA SER A 54 -3.00 23.44 -1.34
C SER A 54 -3.92 22.85 -0.28
N GLY A 55 -3.56 21.71 0.32
CA GLY A 55 -4.39 20.96 1.27
C GLY A 55 -5.58 20.23 0.66
N ARG A 56 -5.85 20.42 -0.65
CA ARG A 56 -6.99 19.79 -1.33
C ARG A 56 -6.81 18.28 -1.47
N LEU A 57 -7.93 17.55 -1.46
CA LEU A 57 -7.95 16.12 -1.73
C LEU A 57 -8.22 15.86 -3.22
N ALA A 58 -7.35 15.09 -3.86
CA ALA A 58 -7.53 14.57 -5.21
C ALA A 58 -8.18 13.18 -5.13
N SER A 59 -9.34 13.01 -5.75
CA SER A 59 -10.01 11.70 -5.85
C SER A 59 -9.22 10.75 -6.74
N LEU A 60 -9.02 9.52 -6.28
CA LEU A 60 -8.49 8.40 -7.07
C LEU A 60 -9.58 7.59 -7.76
N VAL A 61 -10.84 7.77 -7.35
CA VAL A 61 -11.99 7.11 -7.98
C VAL A 61 -12.10 7.62 -9.41
N ARG A 62 -11.83 6.74 -10.38
CA ARG A 62 -12.09 7.01 -11.79
C ARG A 62 -13.60 6.93 -12.00
N LYS A 63 -14.19 8.00 -12.54
CA LYS A 63 -15.57 8.00 -13.02
C LYS A 63 -15.69 7.14 -14.28
#